data_AF-A0A3D4WN17-F1
#
_entry.id   AF-A0A3D4WN17-F1
#
_cell.length_a   1.000
_cell.length_b   1.000
_cell.length_c   1.000
_cell.angle_alpha   90.00
_cell.angle_beta   90.00
_cell.angle_gamma   90.00
#
_symmetry.space_group_name_H-M   'P 1'
#
loop_
_entity.id
_entity.type
_entity.pdbx_description
1 polymer ?
#
loop_
_entity_poly.entity_id
_entity_poly.type
_entity_poly.pdbx_seq_one_letter_code
_entity_poly.pdbx_strand_id
1 'polypeptide(L)'
;MSRKTGRPSRPVARVVTRGLDRWQLLRLFSGLVVAMVIGIGVGLEIAGPSSSEASVASIRQAEAQRDVAQIGELTTMARNTKQLLTAVVSGLAATQPATDAQLAGWQQIVRQETQRYAVTVSGATATNVARGAFRGAVDMLSVAVDAYALARTMAPGQQQALLDVAARQRTLAVTTWSVAATQLDQLNVDAGNGHQHVYLTDRPDGGAMTSDGTPEGTKP
;
A
#
# COMPACT_ATOMS: atom_id res chain seq x y z
N MET A 1 10.91 -11.79 -107.99
CA MET A 1 10.73 -13.11 -107.34
C MET A 1 11.74 -13.24 -106.21
N SER A 2 11.32 -13.21 -104.93
CA SER A 2 12.24 -13.30 -103.79
C SER A 2 11.54 -13.85 -102.54
N ARG A 3 12.22 -14.85 -101.94
CA ARG A 3 12.16 -15.39 -100.56
C ARG A 3 10.87 -16.03 -100.05
N LYS A 4 11.04 -17.26 -99.54
CA LYS A 4 10.52 -17.67 -98.21
C LYS A 4 11.26 -18.90 -97.67
N THR A 5 12.14 -18.67 -96.72
CA THR A 5 12.63 -19.67 -95.74
C THR A 5 11.63 -19.73 -94.58
N GLY A 6 11.06 -20.89 -94.29
CA GLY A 6 10.18 -21.12 -93.13
C GLY A 6 10.84 -22.03 -92.09
N ARG A 7 11.03 -21.51 -90.86
CA ARG A 7 11.42 -22.25 -89.65
C ARG A 7 10.28 -23.18 -89.18
N PRO A 8 10.58 -24.31 -88.50
CA PRO A 8 9.57 -25.06 -87.77
C PRO A 8 9.32 -24.47 -86.37
N SER A 9 8.04 -24.31 -86.01
CA SER A 9 7.60 -23.92 -84.66
C SER A 9 7.30 -25.15 -83.82
N ARG A 10 7.82 -25.21 -82.58
CA ARG A 10 7.58 -26.27 -81.58
C ARG A 10 6.14 -26.20 -81.02
N PRO A 11 5.53 -27.33 -80.61
CA PRO A 11 4.22 -27.32 -79.97
C PRO A 11 4.29 -26.79 -78.54
N VAL A 12 3.29 -25.98 -78.17
CA VAL A 12 3.05 -25.45 -76.82
C VAL A 12 2.44 -26.56 -75.95
N ALA A 13 3.03 -26.82 -74.78
CA ALA A 13 2.48 -27.77 -73.81
C ALA A 13 1.18 -27.23 -73.21
N ARG A 14 0.10 -28.00 -73.34
CA ARG A 14 -1.22 -27.71 -72.76
C ARG A 14 -1.18 -28.06 -71.26
N VAL A 15 -1.29 -27.06 -70.39
CA VAL A 15 -1.46 -27.27 -68.95
C VAL A 15 -2.84 -27.91 -68.72
N VAL A 16 -2.85 -29.16 -68.26
CA VAL A 16 -4.06 -29.87 -67.83
C VAL A 16 -4.32 -29.52 -66.37
N THR A 17 -5.28 -28.65 -66.10
CA THR A 17 -5.79 -28.45 -64.74
C THR A 17 -6.74 -29.61 -64.40
N ARG A 18 -6.27 -30.59 -63.63
CA ARG A 18 -7.14 -31.60 -63.02
C ARG A 18 -7.93 -30.94 -61.89
N GLY A 19 -9.23 -30.71 -62.11
CA GLY A 19 -10.14 -30.27 -61.06
C GLY A 19 -10.24 -31.33 -59.97
N LEU A 20 -10.09 -30.94 -58.72
CA LEU A 20 -10.30 -31.82 -57.57
C LEU A 20 -11.77 -32.23 -57.49
N ASP A 21 -12.02 -33.52 -57.28
CA ASP A 21 -13.36 -34.08 -57.12
C ASP A 21 -14.04 -33.48 -55.87
N ARG A 22 -15.35 -33.20 -55.95
CA ARG A 22 -16.15 -32.63 -54.86
C ARG A 22 -16.06 -33.47 -53.58
N TRP A 23 -15.88 -34.78 -53.72
CA TRP A 23 -15.68 -35.70 -52.59
C TRP A 23 -14.29 -35.55 -51.93
N GLN A 24 -13.26 -35.16 -52.68
CA GLN A 24 -11.94 -34.87 -52.12
C GLN A 24 -11.94 -33.52 -51.37
N LEU A 25 -12.66 -32.52 -51.89
CA LEU A 25 -12.87 -31.25 -51.20
C LEU A 25 -13.64 -31.43 -49.88
N LEU A 26 -14.70 -32.23 -49.87
CA LEU A 26 -15.46 -32.57 -48.66
C LEU A 26 -14.61 -33.26 -47.59
N ARG A 27 -13.72 -34.19 -47.99
CA ARG A 27 -12.79 -34.88 -47.08
C ARG A 27 -11.73 -33.95 -46.50
N LEU A 28 -11.19 -33.04 -47.31
CA LEU A 28 -10.24 -32.03 -46.84
C LEU A 28 -10.89 -31.05 -45.86
N PHE A 29 -12.12 -30.62 -46.14
CA PHE A 29 -12.86 -29.70 -45.27
C PHE A 29 -13.21 -30.34 -43.94
N SER A 30 -13.67 -31.60 -43.95
CA SER A 30 -13.97 -32.35 -42.72
C SER A 30 -12.71 -32.62 -41.89
N GLY A 31 -11.58 -32.95 -42.52
CA GLY A 31 -10.28 -33.06 -41.83
C GLY A 31 -9.83 -31.75 -41.17
N LEU A 32 -10.00 -30.62 -41.86
CA LEU A 32 -9.67 -29.29 -41.34
C LEU A 32 -10.53 -28.90 -40.12
N VAL A 33 -11.85 -29.16 -40.19
CA VAL A 33 -12.78 -28.87 -39.09
C VAL A 33 -12.45 -29.72 -37.87
N VAL A 34 -12.16 -31.01 -38.04
CA VAL A 34 -11.76 -31.89 -36.93
C VAL A 34 -10.43 -31.42 -36.32
N ALA A 35 -9.44 -31.08 -37.14
CA ALA A 35 -8.16 -30.55 -36.65
C ALA A 35 -8.33 -29.21 -35.91
N MET A 36 -9.23 -28.35 -36.38
CA MET A 36 -9.54 -27.07 -35.73
C MET A 36 -10.25 -27.28 -34.39
N VAL A 37 -11.22 -28.18 -34.30
CA VAL A 37 -11.91 -28.51 -33.04
C VAL A 37 -10.94 -29.12 -32.03
N ILE A 38 -10.06 -30.02 -32.46
CA ILE A 38 -9.03 -30.60 -31.60
C ILE A 38 -8.02 -29.52 -31.16
N GLY A 39 -7.56 -28.67 -32.08
CA GLY A 39 -6.63 -27.58 -31.79
C GLY A 39 -7.21 -26.54 -30.82
N ILE A 40 -8.50 -26.20 -30.96
CA ILE A 40 -9.20 -25.31 -30.03
C ILE A 40 -9.36 -25.97 -28.65
N GLY A 41 -9.76 -27.25 -28.60
CA GLY A 41 -9.91 -27.98 -27.34
C GLY A 41 -8.59 -28.12 -26.56
N VAL A 42 -7.50 -28.49 -27.24
CA VAL A 42 -6.16 -28.57 -26.64
C VAL A 42 -5.65 -27.18 -26.26
N GLY A 43 -5.92 -26.15 -27.06
CA GLY A 43 -5.56 -24.77 -26.75
C GLY A 43 -6.24 -24.24 -25.48
N LEU A 44 -7.50 -24.60 -25.23
CA LEU A 44 -8.24 -24.20 -24.04
C LEU A 44 -7.78 -24.94 -22.77
N GLU A 45 -7.41 -26.21 -22.89
CA GLU A 45 -6.82 -26.99 -21.78
C GLU A 45 -5.44 -26.45 -21.37
N ILE A 46 -4.64 -25.96 -22.32
CA ILE A 46 -3.31 -25.39 -22.06
C ILE A 46 -3.40 -23.91 -21.61
N ALA A 47 -4.44 -23.18 -22.03
CA ALA A 47 -4.62 -21.77 -21.70
C ALA A 47 -5.41 -21.50 -20.40
N GLY A 48 -6.02 -22.52 -19.79
CA GLY A 48 -6.68 -22.40 -18.49
C GLY A 48 -5.65 -22.22 -17.37
N PRO A 49 -5.92 -21.40 -16.34
CA PRO A 49 -5.00 -21.25 -15.21
C PRO A 49 -4.77 -22.63 -14.58
N SER A 50 -3.50 -22.99 -14.43
CA SER A 50 -3.14 -24.22 -13.74
C SER A 50 -3.73 -24.23 -12.32
N SER A 51 -3.96 -25.41 -11.74
CA SER A 51 -4.44 -25.53 -10.35
C SER A 51 -3.57 -24.77 -9.34
N SER A 52 -2.29 -24.58 -9.66
CA SER A 52 -1.34 -23.78 -8.89
C SER A 52 -1.62 -22.27 -9.02
N GLU A 53 -1.90 -21.76 -10.22
CA GLU A 53 -2.24 -20.34 -10.44
C GLU A 53 -3.57 -19.96 -9.78
N ALA A 54 -4.58 -20.85 -9.86
CA ALA A 54 -5.85 -20.66 -9.16
C ALA A 54 -5.66 -20.63 -7.63
N SER A 55 -4.79 -21.51 -7.11
CA SER A 55 -4.44 -21.53 -5.69
C SER A 55 -3.72 -20.25 -5.25
N VAL A 56 -2.74 -19.78 -6.03
CA VAL A 56 -2.03 -18.52 -5.77
C VAL A 56 -2.99 -17.32 -5.80
N ALA A 57 -3.90 -17.27 -6.78
CA ALA A 57 -4.91 -16.23 -6.86
C ALA A 57 -5.83 -16.22 -5.62
N SER A 58 -6.27 -17.40 -5.17
CA SER A 58 -7.11 -17.52 -3.97
C SER A 58 -6.39 -17.06 -2.70
N ILE A 59 -5.10 -17.38 -2.54
CA ILE A 59 -4.28 -16.94 -1.40
C ILE A 59 -4.14 -15.42 -1.40
N ARG A 60 -3.79 -14.83 -2.55
CA ARG A 60 -3.66 -13.36 -2.69
C ARG A 60 -4.95 -12.64 -2.36
N GLN A 61 -6.09 -13.19 -2.79
CA GLN A 61 -7.40 -12.62 -2.48
C GLN A 61 -7.69 -12.69 -0.98
N ALA A 62 -7.42 -13.81 -0.33
CA ALA A 62 -7.60 -13.97 1.11
C ALA A 62 -6.66 -13.06 1.93
N GLU A 63 -5.42 -12.85 1.47
CA GLU A 63 -4.47 -11.92 2.06
C GLU A 63 -4.94 -10.47 1.91
N ALA A 64 -5.42 -10.07 0.73
CA ALA A 64 -5.97 -8.74 0.51
C ALA A 64 -7.18 -8.45 1.42
N GLN A 65 -8.08 -9.41 1.58
CA GLN A 65 -9.23 -9.27 2.50
C GLN A 65 -8.79 -9.10 3.96
N ARG A 66 -7.76 -9.84 4.38
CA ARG A 66 -7.21 -9.72 5.74
C ARG A 66 -6.55 -8.36 5.95
N ASP A 67 -5.83 -7.86 4.94
CA ASP A 67 -5.16 -6.57 5.03
C ASP A 67 -6.16 -5.42 5.19
N VAL A 68 -7.31 -5.46 4.51
CA VAL A 68 -8.41 -4.48 4.71
C VAL A 68 -8.85 -4.42 6.19
N ALA A 69 -9.03 -5.58 6.83
CA ALA A 69 -9.40 -5.63 8.24
C ALA A 69 -8.30 -5.03 9.14
N GLN A 70 -7.04 -5.36 8.85
CA GLN A 70 -5.90 -4.84 9.62
C GLN A 70 -5.68 -3.32 9.44
N ILE A 71 -5.96 -2.78 8.25
CA ILE A 71 -5.96 -1.34 8.00
C ILE A 71 -7.04 -0.66 8.85
N GLY A 72 -8.24 -1.24 8.94
CA GLY A 72 -9.31 -0.75 9.81
C GLY A 72 -8.92 -0.76 11.29
N GLU A 73 -8.33 -1.85 11.77
CA GLU A 73 -7.84 -1.97 13.15
C GLU A 73 -6.73 -0.95 13.46
N LEU A 74 -5.75 -0.80 12.57
CA LEU A 74 -4.67 0.17 12.71
C LEU A 74 -5.22 1.60 12.71
N THR A 75 -6.24 1.88 11.91
CA THR A 75 -6.90 3.19 11.86
C THR A 75 -7.60 3.53 13.17
N THR A 76 -8.39 2.61 13.71
CA THR A 76 -9.04 2.78 15.01
C THR A 76 -8.01 2.97 16.11
N MET A 77 -6.94 2.17 16.12
CA MET A 77 -5.85 2.30 17.08
C MET A 77 -5.19 3.68 16.98
N ALA A 78 -4.78 4.11 15.79
CA ALA A 78 -4.14 5.41 15.57
C ALA A 78 -5.05 6.59 15.99
N ARG A 79 -6.36 6.53 15.72
CA ARG A 79 -7.32 7.55 16.19
C ARG A 79 -7.36 7.65 17.70
N ASN A 80 -7.47 6.52 18.39
CA ASN A 80 -7.55 6.49 19.86
C ASN A 80 -6.24 6.99 20.48
N THR A 81 -5.10 6.54 19.96
CA THR A 81 -3.78 7.00 20.39
C THR A 81 -3.63 8.51 20.15
N LYS A 82 -4.02 9.04 18.98
CA LYS A 82 -4.00 10.50 18.70
C LYS A 82 -4.74 11.29 19.78
N GLN A 83 -5.95 10.86 20.17
CA GLN A 83 -6.74 11.56 21.19
C GLN A 83 -6.00 11.62 22.53
N LEU A 84 -5.38 10.51 22.94
CA LEU A 84 -4.60 10.44 24.19
C LEU A 84 -3.33 11.29 24.13
N LEU A 85 -2.58 11.20 23.02
CA LEU A 85 -1.30 11.88 22.86
C LEU A 85 -1.43 13.39 22.64
N THR A 86 -2.60 13.88 22.20
CA THR A 86 -2.83 15.31 22.01
C THR A 86 -2.53 16.10 23.29
N ALA A 87 -3.00 15.63 24.45
CA ALA A 87 -2.72 16.29 25.73
C ALA A 87 -1.22 16.27 26.10
N VAL A 88 -0.50 15.19 25.75
CA VAL A 88 0.94 15.06 26.00
C VAL A 88 1.72 16.04 25.13
N VAL A 89 1.43 16.07 23.82
CA VAL A 89 2.12 16.95 22.86
C VAL A 89 1.88 18.42 23.21
N SER A 90 0.63 18.82 23.46
CA SER A 90 0.32 20.19 23.85
C SER A 90 0.92 20.55 25.21
N GLY A 91 0.91 19.61 26.17
CA GLY A 91 1.50 19.80 27.49
C GLY A 91 3.01 20.05 27.45
N LEU A 92 3.75 19.27 26.64
CA LEU A 92 5.18 19.47 26.40
C LEU A 92 5.49 20.78 25.66
N ALA A 93 4.51 21.42 25.02
CA ALA A 93 4.65 22.71 24.35
C ALA A 93 4.26 23.91 25.23
N ALA A 94 3.66 23.67 26.39
CA ALA A 94 3.18 24.72 27.26
C ALA A 94 4.34 25.55 27.85
N THR A 95 4.13 26.86 27.97
CA THR A 95 5.07 27.77 28.63
C THR A 95 5.06 27.59 30.15
N GLN A 96 3.94 27.16 30.72
CA GLN A 96 3.82 26.85 32.13
C GLN A 96 4.37 25.45 32.40
N PRO A 97 5.21 25.26 33.43
CA PRO A 97 5.67 23.93 33.83
C PRO A 97 4.49 23.02 34.20
N ALA A 98 4.57 21.76 33.80
CA ALA A 98 3.61 20.75 34.18
C ALA A 98 3.64 20.51 35.70
N THR A 99 2.46 20.33 36.28
CA THR A 99 2.35 19.76 37.63
C THR A 99 2.85 18.32 37.67
N ASP A 100 3.18 17.80 38.86
CA ASP A 100 3.63 16.41 39.02
C ASP A 100 2.56 15.41 38.60
N ALA A 101 1.28 15.71 38.89
CA ALA A 101 0.16 14.88 38.47
C ALA A 101 0.03 14.81 36.94
N GLN A 102 0.20 15.94 36.24
CA GLN A 102 0.18 15.97 34.78
C GLN A 102 1.34 15.16 34.19
N LEU A 103 2.56 15.35 34.71
CA LEU A 103 3.72 14.61 34.22
C LEU A 103 3.57 13.10 34.43
N ALA A 104 3.10 12.67 35.60
CA ALA A 104 2.84 11.26 35.88
C ALA A 104 1.77 10.69 34.93
N GLY A 105 0.71 11.45 34.64
CA GLY A 105 -0.32 11.09 33.66
C GLY A 105 0.26 10.93 32.26
N TRP A 106 1.11 11.84 31.81
CA TRP A 106 1.77 11.75 30.49
C TRP A 106 2.68 10.53 30.40
N GLN A 107 3.50 10.28 31.43
CA GLN A 107 4.35 9.09 31.50
C GLN A 107 3.56 7.80 31.48
N GLN A 108 2.36 7.77 32.10
CA GLN A 108 1.48 6.62 32.04
C GLN A 108 0.92 6.41 30.64
N ILE A 109 0.42 7.47 30.00
CA ILE A 109 -0.14 7.42 28.64
C ILE A 109 0.89 6.88 27.65
N VAL A 110 2.08 7.51 27.57
CA VAL A 110 3.10 7.10 26.59
C VAL A 110 3.60 5.68 26.83
N ARG A 111 3.70 5.24 28.10
CA ARG A 111 4.09 3.87 28.44
C ARG A 111 3.05 2.84 28.01
N GLN A 112 1.77 3.11 28.26
CA GLN A 112 0.68 2.22 27.84
C GLN A 112 0.60 2.13 26.31
N GLU A 113 0.73 3.24 25.62
CA GLU A 113 0.70 3.26 24.16
C GLU A 113 1.95 2.60 23.56
N THR A 114 3.13 2.80 24.15
CA THR A 114 4.36 2.07 23.76
C THR A 114 4.14 0.55 23.85
N GLN A 115 3.54 0.07 24.95
CA GLN A 115 3.20 -1.35 25.12
C GLN A 115 2.17 -1.84 24.09
N ARG A 116 1.17 -1.02 23.79
CA ARG A 116 0.15 -1.33 22.78
C ARG A 116 0.77 -1.49 21.39
N TYR A 117 1.64 -0.57 20.98
CA TYR A 117 2.35 -0.62 19.69
C TYR A 117 3.48 -1.67 19.66
N ALA A 118 3.90 -2.21 20.81
CA ALA A 118 4.87 -3.29 20.86
C ALA A 118 4.32 -4.61 20.30
N VAL A 119 2.99 -4.78 20.30
CA VAL A 119 2.30 -5.97 19.76
C VAL A 119 2.46 -6.01 18.24
N THR A 120 3.16 -7.02 17.74
CA THR A 120 3.38 -7.22 16.30
C THR A 120 2.30 -8.11 15.71
N VAL A 121 1.44 -7.53 14.87
CA VAL A 121 0.53 -8.27 13.99
C VAL A 121 1.15 -8.32 12.60
N SER A 122 1.28 -9.51 12.02
CA SER A 122 1.76 -9.66 10.65
C SER A 122 0.67 -9.20 9.66
N GLY A 123 1.01 -8.25 8.79
CA GLY A 123 0.16 -7.75 7.71
C GLY A 123 0.90 -7.54 6.40
N ALA A 124 0.26 -6.89 5.44
CA ALA A 124 0.95 -6.47 4.22
C ALA A 124 2.10 -5.52 4.54
N THR A 125 3.12 -5.47 3.67
CA THR A 125 4.33 -4.67 3.88
C THR A 125 4.01 -3.21 4.18
N ALA A 126 3.13 -2.58 3.40
CA ALA A 126 2.78 -1.18 3.59
C ALA A 126 2.07 -0.93 4.93
N THR A 127 1.16 -1.82 5.33
CA THR A 127 0.50 -1.80 6.66
C THR A 127 1.52 -1.94 7.79
N ASN A 128 2.51 -2.82 7.65
CA ASN A 128 3.58 -2.98 8.64
C ASN A 128 4.49 -1.74 8.71
N VAL A 129 4.77 -1.09 7.58
CA VAL A 129 5.54 0.17 7.54
C VAL A 129 4.80 1.27 8.30
N ALA A 130 3.50 1.45 8.06
CA ALA A 130 2.69 2.42 8.79
C ALA A 130 2.67 2.12 10.30
N ARG A 131 2.43 0.86 10.69
CA ARG A 131 2.45 0.43 12.09
C ARG A 131 3.80 0.68 12.78
N GLY A 132 4.89 0.35 12.09
CA GLY A 132 6.25 0.59 12.58
C GLY A 132 6.56 2.07 12.75
N ALA A 133 6.12 2.91 11.82
CA ALA A 133 6.27 4.36 11.91
C ALA A 133 5.47 4.96 13.08
N PHE A 134 4.22 4.53 13.31
CA PHE A 134 3.47 4.94 14.50
C PHE A 134 4.15 4.51 15.80
N ARG A 135 4.63 3.26 15.87
CA ARG A 135 5.40 2.79 17.03
C ARG A 135 6.61 3.69 17.30
N GLY A 136 7.41 3.96 16.27
CA GLY A 136 8.58 4.83 16.39
C GLY A 136 8.23 6.24 16.87
N ALA A 137 7.13 6.81 16.39
CA ALA A 137 6.64 8.10 16.85
C ALA A 137 6.25 8.09 18.34
N VAL A 138 5.56 7.04 18.81
CA VAL A 138 5.19 6.87 20.22
C VAL A 138 6.43 6.70 21.10
N ASP A 139 7.40 5.89 20.66
CA ASP A 139 8.66 5.69 21.37
C ASP A 139 9.44 7.01 21.51
N MET A 140 9.54 7.81 20.44
CA MET A 140 10.16 9.14 20.48
C MET A 140 9.45 10.10 21.43
N LEU A 141 8.11 10.05 21.50
CA LEU A 141 7.35 10.87 22.43
C LEU A 141 7.57 10.42 23.88
N SER A 142 7.71 9.12 24.15
CA SER A 142 8.09 8.61 25.47
C SER A 142 9.45 9.18 25.90
N VAL A 143 10.43 9.17 25.01
CA VAL A 143 11.76 9.77 25.28
C VAL A 143 11.66 11.28 25.53
N ALA A 144 10.79 11.99 24.80
CA ALA A 144 10.56 13.41 25.04
C ALA A 144 9.99 13.69 26.44
N VAL A 145 9.05 12.86 26.91
CA VAL A 145 8.48 12.97 28.27
C VAL A 145 9.53 12.68 29.33
N ASP A 146 10.38 11.67 29.13
CA ASP A 146 11.45 11.33 30.08
C ASP A 146 12.52 12.43 30.15
N ALA A 147 12.90 13.00 29.01
CA ALA A 147 13.81 14.14 28.95
C ALA A 147 13.24 15.38 29.67
N TYR A 148 11.94 15.64 29.50
CA TYR A 148 11.25 16.70 30.22
C TYR A 148 11.22 16.46 31.73
N ALA A 149 10.94 15.22 32.16
CA ALA A 149 10.95 14.84 33.57
C ALA A 149 12.33 15.06 34.20
N LEU A 150 13.41 14.64 33.51
CA LEU A 150 14.78 14.85 33.95
C LEU A 150 15.15 16.34 34.01
N ALA A 151 14.69 17.15 33.04
CA ALA A 151 14.93 18.59 33.04
C ALA A 151 14.42 19.26 34.32
N ARG A 152 13.26 18.82 34.83
CA ARG A 152 12.64 19.37 36.05
C ARG A 152 13.45 19.09 37.33
N THR A 153 14.35 18.10 37.32
CA THR A 153 15.21 17.79 38.48
C THR A 153 16.58 18.48 38.40
N MET A 154 16.88 19.18 37.29
CA MET A 154 18.17 19.85 37.11
C MET A 154 18.21 21.23 37.75
N ALA A 155 19.44 21.72 37.96
CA ALA A 155 19.66 23.12 38.31
C ALA A 155 19.23 24.06 37.15
N PRO A 156 18.81 25.31 37.44
CA PRO A 156 18.27 26.23 36.43
C PRO A 156 19.18 26.50 35.21
N GLY A 157 20.50 26.36 35.34
CA GLY A 157 21.45 26.54 34.23
C GLY A 157 21.59 25.35 33.27
N GLN A 158 21.11 24.16 33.65
CA GLN A 158 21.19 22.94 32.83
C GLN A 158 19.81 22.49 32.32
N GLN A 159 18.73 22.92 33.01
CA GLN A 159 17.35 22.61 32.67
C GLN A 159 16.98 22.97 31.23
N GLN A 160 17.37 24.16 30.75
CA GLN A 160 16.97 24.64 29.42
C GLN A 160 17.48 23.73 28.30
N ALA A 161 18.73 23.25 28.40
CA ALA A 161 19.30 22.38 27.37
C ALA A 161 18.52 21.06 27.23
N LEU A 162 18.06 20.46 28.34
CA LEU A 162 17.22 19.27 28.30
C LEU A 162 15.79 19.57 27.82
N LEU A 163 15.21 20.72 28.17
CA LEU A 163 13.92 21.14 27.63
C LEU A 163 13.98 21.31 26.10
N ASP A 164 15.08 21.85 25.57
CA ASP A 164 15.29 21.97 24.12
C ASP A 164 15.47 20.61 23.44
N VAL A 165 16.08 19.63 24.12
CA VAL A 165 16.12 18.23 23.65
C VAL A 165 14.72 17.62 23.64
N ALA A 166 13.95 17.78 24.72
CA ALA A 166 12.57 17.28 24.81
C ALA A 166 11.68 17.89 23.71
N ALA A 167 11.81 19.19 23.45
CA ALA A 167 11.08 19.88 22.39
C ALA A 167 11.43 19.33 20.99
N ARG A 168 12.71 19.11 20.70
CA ARG A 168 13.13 18.51 19.42
C ARG A 168 12.63 17.07 19.27
N GLN A 169 12.67 16.26 20.32
CA GLN A 169 12.13 14.89 20.30
C GLN A 169 10.61 14.89 20.06
N ARG A 170 9.88 15.81 20.69
CA ARG A 170 8.44 16.00 20.45
C ARG A 170 8.17 16.34 18.97
N THR A 171 8.92 17.28 18.40
CA THR A 171 8.77 17.64 16.97
C THR A 171 9.06 16.46 16.04
N LEU A 172 10.12 15.70 16.32
CA LEU A 172 10.43 14.49 15.54
C LEU A 172 9.31 13.46 15.66
N ALA A 173 8.81 13.20 16.87
CA ALA A 173 7.69 12.28 17.10
C ALA A 173 6.44 12.68 16.29
N VAL A 174 6.03 13.95 16.35
CA VAL A 174 4.88 14.47 15.58
C VAL A 174 5.13 14.36 14.08
N THR A 175 6.36 14.61 13.62
CA THR A 175 6.72 14.49 12.20
C THR A 175 6.63 13.05 11.71
N THR A 176 7.21 12.11 12.46
CA THR A 176 7.13 10.67 12.17
C THR A 176 5.68 10.18 12.20
N TRP A 177 4.89 10.66 13.16
CA TRP A 177 3.46 10.38 13.22
C TRP A 177 2.73 10.89 11.97
N SER A 178 3.00 12.11 11.51
CA SER A 178 2.40 12.68 10.30
C SER A 178 2.70 11.82 9.07
N VAL A 179 3.95 11.37 8.89
CA VAL A 179 4.30 10.46 7.79
C VAL A 179 3.52 9.14 7.87
N ALA A 180 3.41 8.57 9.08
CA ALA A 180 2.62 7.36 9.30
C ALA A 180 1.13 7.58 9.01
N ALA A 181 0.57 8.73 9.39
CA ALA A 181 -0.80 9.12 9.14
C ALA A 181 -1.09 9.27 7.64
N THR A 182 -0.17 9.87 6.87
CA THR A 182 -0.31 9.95 5.40
C THR A 182 -0.25 8.58 4.74
N GLN A 183 0.66 7.70 5.17
CA GLN A 183 0.70 6.32 4.66
C GLN A 183 -0.60 5.58 4.98
N LEU A 184 -1.14 5.76 6.18
CA LEU A 184 -2.39 5.13 6.61
C LEU A 184 -3.60 5.71 5.87
N ASP A 185 -3.62 7.00 5.55
CA ASP A 185 -4.65 7.63 4.71
C ASP A 185 -4.73 6.96 3.35
N GLN A 186 -3.59 6.81 2.66
CA GLN A 186 -3.52 6.12 1.37
C GLN A 186 -3.98 4.67 1.47
N LEU A 187 -3.53 3.93 2.51
CA LEU A 187 -3.97 2.54 2.74
C LEU A 187 -5.49 2.45 2.90
N ASN A 188 -6.12 3.41 3.56
CA ASN A 188 -7.57 3.42 3.71
C ASN A 188 -8.31 3.77 2.41
N VAL A 189 -7.78 4.68 1.61
CA VAL A 189 -8.30 4.94 0.26
C VAL A 189 -8.25 3.68 -0.59
N ASP A 190 -7.10 3.00 -0.63
CA ASP A 190 -6.90 1.76 -1.39
C ASP A 190 -7.81 0.61 -0.90
N ALA A 191 -8.07 0.56 0.41
CA ALA A 191 -8.98 -0.40 1.03
C ALA A 191 -10.48 -0.05 0.86
N GLY A 192 -10.82 1.10 0.27
CA GLY A 192 -12.20 1.55 0.08
C GLY A 192 -12.86 2.15 1.33
N ASN A 193 -12.08 2.43 2.38
CA ASN A 193 -12.52 3.09 3.61
C ASN A 193 -12.59 4.63 3.47
N GLY A 194 -12.02 5.19 2.40
CA GLY A 194 -11.93 6.64 2.18
C GLY A 194 -10.87 7.32 3.04
N HIS A 195 -10.71 8.64 2.91
CA HIS A 195 -9.68 9.40 3.63
C HIS A 195 -9.82 9.31 5.16
N GLN A 196 -8.71 9.10 5.86
CA GLN A 196 -8.59 9.06 7.32
C GLN A 196 -7.48 10.02 7.79
N HIS A 197 -7.86 11.12 8.42
CA HIS A 197 -6.93 12.20 8.80
C HIS A 197 -6.47 12.08 10.26
N VAL A 198 -5.73 11.01 10.56
CA VAL A 198 -5.23 10.74 11.91
C VAL A 198 -3.98 11.55 12.30
N TYR A 199 -3.83 12.78 11.79
CA TYR A 199 -2.67 13.65 12.08
C TYR A 199 -2.62 14.14 13.54
N LEU A 200 -1.44 14.15 14.14
CA LEU A 200 -1.13 14.87 15.38
C LEU A 200 -0.61 16.28 15.03
N THR A 201 -1.01 17.28 15.80
CA THR A 201 -0.52 18.66 15.64
C THR A 201 0.27 19.07 16.87
N ASP A 202 1.38 19.78 16.67
CA ASP A 202 2.16 20.36 17.77
C ASP A 202 1.83 21.85 18.01
N ARG A 203 1.00 22.44 17.13
CA ARG A 203 0.48 23.81 17.20
C ARG A 203 -0.99 23.88 16.71
N PRO A 204 -1.77 24.90 17.12
CA PRO A 204 -3.14 25.14 16.62
C PRO A 204 -3.23 25.24 15.09
N ASP A 205 -2.14 25.65 14.46
CA ASP A 205 -1.98 26.02 13.05
C ASP A 205 -1.07 25.04 12.26
N GLY A 206 -0.61 23.93 12.87
CA GLY A 206 0.16 22.93 12.12
C GLY A 206 0.64 21.70 12.89
N GLY A 207 0.62 20.56 12.20
CA GLY A 207 1.57 19.46 12.36
C GLY A 207 2.59 19.50 11.20
N ALA A 208 3.58 18.61 11.20
CA ALA A 208 4.58 18.58 10.11
C ALA A 208 3.95 18.32 8.73
N MET A 209 2.77 17.69 8.71
CA MET A 209 1.86 17.58 7.56
C MET A 209 0.43 17.77 8.08
N THR A 210 -0.41 18.46 7.31
CA THR A 210 -1.84 18.70 7.62
C THR A 210 -2.73 17.89 6.68
N SER A 211 -4.00 17.71 7.04
CA SER A 211 -5.00 17.17 6.10
C SER A 211 -5.09 18.05 4.85
N ASP A 212 -5.46 17.44 3.72
CA ASP A 212 -5.69 18.11 2.43
C ASP A 212 -7.00 18.90 2.38
N GLY A 213 -7.82 18.84 3.44
CA GLY A 213 -9.11 19.52 3.55
C GLY A 213 -10.28 18.68 3.04
N THR A 214 -10.04 17.45 2.58
CA THR A 214 -11.07 16.49 2.23
C THR A 214 -11.78 16.00 3.50
N PRO A 215 -13.12 15.85 3.53
CA PRO A 215 -13.79 15.26 4.68
C PRO A 215 -13.38 13.80 4.91
N GLU A 216 -13.26 13.39 6.18
CA GLU A 216 -13.00 11.98 6.50
C GLU A 216 -14.10 11.07 5.94
N GLY A 217 -13.71 9.90 5.42
CA GLY A 217 -14.62 8.93 4.82
C GLY A 217 -15.07 9.25 3.39
N THR A 218 -14.63 10.37 2.81
CA THR A 218 -14.82 10.64 1.38
C THR A 218 -14.05 9.59 0.56
N LYS A 219 -14.75 8.99 -0.40
CA LYS A 219 -14.20 8.04 -1.36
C LYS A 219 -13.80 8.78 -2.64
N PRO A 220 -12.76 8.33 -3.37
CA PRO A 220 -12.45 8.86 -4.69
C PRO A 220 -13.59 8.61 -5.69
#